data_AF-W7MH91-F1
#
_entry.id   AF-W7MH91-F1
#
_cell.length_a   1.000
_cell.length_b   1.000
_cell.length_c   1.000
_cell.angle_alpha   90.00
_cell.angle_beta   90.00
_cell.angle_gamma   90.00
#
_symmetry.space_group_name_H-M   'P 1'
#
loop_
_entity.id
_entity.type
_entity.pdbx_description
1 polymer ?
#
loop_
_entity_poly.entity_id
_entity_poly.type
_entity_poly.pdbx_seq_one_letter_code
_entity_poly.pdbx_strand_id
1 'polypeptide(L)'
;MEDYLFRHYVDQCRVVKEETSYIQVFNYSDPFYDVCEEHPLPDDEFDNFLHQRGAFAPPDHLRSGTKLLSGVRIIVQKNAKHPDTFLPKVISLPPDRYSSMVRTLNLPYRGIETTSVVGPFFWSAHDQDEDEPHLQIVHRKSDVLKKGRTRGWEMLLSHSLKTGVTTGFVKGTPSSEVEKSLTHLKACAYQVGHPMLLPIIILTYDLSPENDEKQRKARHWLRRLENAVSLRNEVEEQEQYFQNGFIDIDGLSRDLVECHGNVMWKRPQAYEALVKEMEKAMETFRFAWMTLAPAAEEQNEAERKHRKEIQKLHLSMASRLDFYKVKLKGLENYIHTTLERLKVQREALYNIMSQREARLNLEIAGEQRRIAHASKRDSTAMKTLSLMGALFLPGTYLASVFSMTFFDFGKDADPVISVELWVYFAITVPVTALIVGAWTFIDKRRQEQHKKDDADLEKNIDKMEKEIMFALRKRTMSKANTWNTVSPPPKP
;
A
#
# COMPACT_ATOMS: atom_id res chain seq x y z
N MET A 1 -30.39 21.42 16.02
CA MET A 1 -28.97 21.33 15.60
C MET A 1 -28.78 20.16 14.65
N GLU A 2 -29.06 18.93 15.05
CA GLU A 2 -28.89 17.71 14.21
C GLU A 2 -29.62 17.80 12.85
N ASP A 3 -30.89 18.23 12.84
CA ASP A 3 -31.66 18.40 11.59
C ASP A 3 -31.03 19.40 10.61
N TYR A 4 -30.45 20.49 11.13
CA TYR A 4 -29.76 21.48 10.32
C TYR A 4 -28.47 20.91 9.73
N LEU A 5 -27.65 20.21 10.55
CA LEU A 5 -26.43 19.57 10.08
C LEU A 5 -26.73 18.52 9.00
N PHE A 6 -27.77 17.71 9.22
CA PHE A 6 -28.22 16.73 8.25
C PHE A 6 -28.54 17.37 6.89
N ARG A 7 -29.42 18.39 6.87
CA ARG A 7 -29.77 19.12 5.64
C ARG A 7 -28.54 19.74 4.99
N HIS A 8 -27.71 20.42 5.77
CA HIS A 8 -26.48 21.06 5.30
C HIS A 8 -25.54 20.09 4.57
N TYR A 9 -25.36 18.87 5.08
CA TYR A 9 -24.52 17.87 4.43
C TYR A 9 -25.20 17.20 3.24
N VAL A 10 -26.51 16.97 3.29
CA VAL A 10 -27.28 16.43 2.15
C VAL A 10 -27.23 17.40 0.97
N ASP A 11 -27.39 18.71 1.20
CA ASP A 11 -27.36 19.75 0.15
C ASP A 11 -26.00 19.85 -0.55
N GLN A 12 -24.92 19.44 0.12
CA GLN A 12 -23.58 19.39 -0.46
C GLN A 12 -23.30 18.12 -1.26
N CYS A 13 -24.20 17.14 -1.22
CA CYS A 13 -23.96 15.86 -1.86
C CYS A 13 -24.29 15.89 -3.35
N ARG A 14 -23.38 15.33 -4.16
CA ARG A 14 -23.71 14.98 -5.55
C ARG A 14 -24.51 13.68 -5.57
N VAL A 15 -25.48 13.60 -6.46
CA VAL A 15 -26.29 12.39 -6.65
C VAL A 15 -25.68 11.52 -7.73
N VAL A 16 -25.62 10.21 -7.47
CA VAL A 16 -25.38 9.17 -8.47
C VAL A 16 -26.55 8.19 -8.44
N LYS A 17 -26.95 7.61 -9.57
CA LYS A 17 -28.06 6.65 -9.57
C LYS A 17 -27.53 5.23 -9.38
N GLU A 18 -28.16 4.47 -8.49
CA GLU A 18 -27.91 3.05 -8.28
C GLU A 18 -29.23 2.28 -8.30
N GLU A 19 -29.18 1.04 -8.78
CA GLU A 19 -30.34 0.14 -8.76
C GLU A 19 -30.76 -0.14 -7.31
N THR A 20 -32.04 0.11 -7.03
CA THR A 20 -32.60 0.01 -5.68
C THR A 20 -33.62 -1.13 -5.62
N SER A 21 -33.53 -1.92 -4.56
CA SER A 21 -34.45 -2.99 -4.19
C SER A 21 -34.85 -2.82 -2.73
N TYR A 22 -35.76 -3.65 -2.25
CA TYR A 22 -36.06 -3.75 -0.82
C TYR A 22 -36.00 -5.20 -0.35
N ILE A 23 -35.79 -5.37 0.94
CA ILE A 23 -35.97 -6.65 1.64
C ILE A 23 -36.93 -6.42 2.79
N GLN A 24 -37.92 -7.31 2.89
CA GLN A 24 -38.91 -7.31 3.96
C GLN A 24 -38.99 -8.70 4.57
N VAL A 25 -38.78 -8.75 5.89
CA VAL A 25 -38.96 -9.97 6.68
C VAL A 25 -39.85 -9.62 7.85
N PHE A 26 -40.95 -10.34 8.03
CA PHE A 26 -41.82 -10.22 9.20
C PHE A 26 -42.13 -11.58 9.76
N ASN A 27 -42.02 -11.69 11.09
CA ASN A 27 -42.40 -12.89 11.81
C ASN A 27 -43.61 -12.58 12.68
N TYR A 28 -44.69 -13.32 12.48
CA TYR A 28 -45.92 -13.21 13.24
C TYR A 28 -46.05 -14.36 14.23
N SER A 29 -46.96 -14.22 15.20
CA SER A 29 -47.29 -15.31 16.12
C SER A 29 -47.99 -16.48 15.42
N ASP A 30 -48.65 -16.22 14.30
CA ASP A 30 -49.15 -17.24 13.36
C ASP A 30 -48.25 -17.23 12.11
N PRO A 31 -47.41 -18.28 11.92
CA PRO A 31 -46.47 -18.36 10.79
C PRO A 31 -47.11 -18.28 9.41
N PHE A 32 -48.43 -18.47 9.29
CA PHE A 32 -49.15 -18.28 8.04
C PHE A 32 -48.98 -16.86 7.46
N TYR A 33 -48.75 -15.88 8.33
CA TYR A 33 -48.56 -14.48 7.94
C TYR A 33 -47.08 -14.07 7.85
N ASP A 34 -46.14 -15.00 8.02
CA ASP A 34 -44.72 -14.69 7.89
C ASP A 34 -44.39 -14.22 6.47
N VAL A 35 -43.57 -13.18 6.37
CA VAL A 35 -43.14 -12.59 5.10
C VAL A 35 -41.63 -12.69 5.02
N CYS A 36 -41.10 -13.10 3.86
CA CYS A 36 -39.67 -13.04 3.55
C CYS A 36 -39.51 -12.83 2.05
N GLU A 37 -39.38 -11.57 1.63
CA GLU A 37 -39.36 -11.20 0.22
C GLU A 37 -38.26 -10.17 -0.10
N GLU A 38 -37.85 -10.18 -1.36
CA GLU A 38 -36.89 -9.25 -1.94
C GLU A 38 -37.33 -8.94 -3.37
N HIS A 39 -37.64 -7.67 -3.63
CA HIS A 39 -38.07 -7.21 -4.95
C HIS A 39 -37.38 -5.89 -5.33
N PRO A 40 -37.26 -5.59 -6.64
CA PRO A 40 -36.88 -4.25 -7.08
C PRO A 40 -37.80 -3.19 -6.46
N LEU A 41 -37.25 -2.00 -6.19
CA LEU A 41 -38.00 -0.87 -5.67
C LEU A 41 -37.98 0.25 -6.71
N PRO A 42 -38.97 0.28 -7.62
CA PRO A 42 -39.13 1.35 -8.59
C PRO A 42 -39.28 2.74 -7.95
N ASP A 43 -38.97 3.76 -8.75
CA ASP A 43 -38.99 5.15 -8.30
C ASP A 43 -40.39 5.64 -7.87
N ASP A 44 -41.47 5.08 -8.42
CA ASP A 44 -42.88 5.38 -8.14
C ASP A 44 -43.43 4.68 -6.89
N GLU A 45 -42.87 3.53 -6.52
CA GLU A 45 -43.27 2.77 -5.32
C GLU A 45 -42.47 3.15 -4.06
N PHE A 46 -41.45 4.01 -4.19
CA PHE A 46 -40.55 4.37 -3.09
C PHE A 46 -41.31 4.95 -1.88
N ASP A 47 -42.21 5.91 -2.10
CA ASP A 47 -42.98 6.54 -1.02
C ASP A 47 -44.03 5.57 -0.43
N ASN A 48 -44.60 4.68 -1.25
CA ASN A 48 -45.50 3.64 -0.77
C ASN A 48 -44.75 2.66 0.15
N PHE A 49 -43.52 2.29 -0.19
CA PHE A 49 -42.67 1.47 0.66
C PHE A 49 -42.35 2.17 1.97
N LEU A 50 -41.91 3.44 1.93
CA LEU A 50 -41.58 4.19 3.14
C LEU A 50 -42.76 4.26 4.12
N HIS A 51 -43.96 4.55 3.60
CA HIS A 51 -45.16 4.76 4.41
C HIS A 51 -46.05 3.53 4.60
N GLN A 52 -45.63 2.35 4.14
CA GLN A 52 -46.40 1.10 4.22
C GLN A 52 -47.81 1.24 3.62
N ARG A 53 -47.88 1.69 2.36
CA ARG A 53 -49.13 1.87 1.62
C ARG A 53 -49.23 0.88 0.46
N GLY A 54 -50.45 0.62 0.00
CA GLY A 54 -50.70 -0.25 -1.14
C GLY A 54 -50.16 -1.67 -0.90
N ALA A 55 -49.27 -2.14 -1.78
CA ALA A 55 -48.67 -3.47 -1.68
C ALA A 55 -47.80 -3.69 -0.43
N PHE A 56 -47.40 -2.61 0.26
CA PHE A 56 -46.56 -2.68 1.46
C PHE A 56 -47.33 -2.51 2.77
N ALA A 57 -48.66 -2.40 2.69
CA ALA A 57 -49.50 -2.25 3.86
C ALA A 57 -49.49 -3.52 4.72
N PRO A 58 -49.57 -3.40 6.07
CA PRO A 58 -49.77 -4.55 6.93
C PRO A 58 -51.05 -5.32 6.53
N PRO A 59 -51.12 -6.64 6.79
CA PRO A 59 -52.32 -7.41 6.46
C PRO A 59 -53.57 -6.87 7.19
N ASP A 60 -54.63 -6.52 6.45
CA ASP A 60 -55.87 -5.95 6.99
C ASP A 60 -56.69 -6.92 7.87
N HIS A 61 -56.50 -8.23 7.65
CA HIS A 61 -57.28 -9.29 8.29
C HIS A 61 -56.39 -10.35 8.92
N LEU A 62 -55.78 -9.99 10.05
CA LEU A 62 -55.12 -10.93 10.94
C LEU A 62 -56.15 -11.73 11.73
N ARG A 63 -55.92 -13.04 11.91
CA ARG A 63 -56.70 -13.86 12.84
C ARG A 63 -56.64 -13.27 14.25
N SER A 64 -57.72 -13.47 15.02
CA SER A 64 -57.80 -12.96 16.40
C SER A 64 -56.63 -13.46 17.24
N GLY A 65 -55.92 -12.53 17.88
CA GLY A 65 -54.74 -12.82 18.71
C GLY A 65 -53.40 -12.91 17.94
N THR A 66 -53.40 -12.79 16.61
CA THR A 66 -52.15 -12.73 15.83
C THR A 66 -51.47 -11.38 16.02
N LYS A 67 -50.19 -11.40 16.39
CA LYS A 67 -49.34 -10.22 16.58
C LYS A 67 -48.06 -10.32 15.77
N LEU A 68 -47.53 -9.18 15.36
CA LEU A 68 -46.17 -9.08 14.82
C LEU A 68 -45.17 -9.26 15.97
N LEU A 69 -44.23 -10.19 15.81
CA LEU A 69 -43.22 -10.49 16.81
C LEU A 69 -41.91 -9.74 16.56
N SER A 70 -41.51 -9.65 15.29
CA SER A 70 -40.30 -8.94 14.85
C SER A 70 -40.31 -8.70 13.36
N GLY A 71 -39.45 -7.80 12.89
CA GLY A 71 -39.28 -7.61 11.47
C GLY A 71 -38.01 -6.88 11.06
N VAL A 72 -37.73 -6.94 9.76
CA VAL A 72 -36.73 -6.13 9.07
C VAL A 72 -37.37 -5.54 7.81
N ARG A 73 -37.17 -4.24 7.59
CA ARG A 73 -37.54 -3.54 6.35
C ARG A 73 -36.38 -2.68 5.90
N ILE A 74 -35.67 -3.10 4.87
CA ILE A 74 -34.48 -2.39 4.41
C ILE A 74 -34.55 -2.06 2.93
N ILE A 75 -34.16 -0.83 2.60
CA ILE A 75 -33.86 -0.41 1.23
C ILE A 75 -32.43 -0.85 0.92
N VAL A 76 -32.24 -1.48 -0.23
CA VAL A 76 -31.01 -2.18 -0.58
C VAL A 76 -30.50 -1.75 -1.95
N GLN A 77 -29.19 -1.52 -2.02
CA GLN A 77 -28.44 -1.31 -3.25
C GLN A 77 -27.23 -2.26 -3.23
N LYS A 78 -27.47 -3.55 -3.49
CA LYS A 78 -26.50 -4.64 -3.29
C LYS A 78 -25.33 -4.64 -4.28
N ASN A 79 -25.52 -4.03 -5.45
CA ASN A 79 -24.57 -4.06 -6.56
C ASN A 79 -24.34 -2.65 -7.11
N ALA A 80 -23.92 -1.71 -6.25
CA ALA A 80 -23.61 -0.35 -6.63
C ALA A 80 -22.44 -0.32 -7.64
N LYS A 81 -22.68 0.17 -8.87
CA LYS A 81 -21.72 0.11 -9.99
C LYS A 81 -21.08 1.46 -10.28
N HIS A 82 -21.66 2.56 -9.84
CA HIS A 82 -21.15 3.89 -10.18
C HIS A 82 -19.74 4.05 -9.58
N PRO A 83 -18.73 4.49 -10.36
CA PRO A 83 -17.35 4.55 -9.89
C PRO A 83 -17.19 5.40 -8.64
N ASP A 84 -18.03 6.43 -8.49
CA ASP A 84 -17.97 7.41 -7.42
C ASP A 84 -18.93 7.16 -6.25
N THR A 85 -19.62 6.01 -6.20
CA THR A 85 -20.76 5.77 -5.30
C THR A 85 -20.45 5.86 -3.80
N PHE A 86 -19.17 5.72 -3.43
CA PHE A 86 -18.66 5.90 -2.06
C PHE A 86 -17.62 7.05 -1.95
N LEU A 87 -17.57 7.98 -2.90
CA LEU A 87 -16.78 9.19 -2.71
C LEU A 87 -17.40 10.07 -1.60
N PRO A 88 -16.59 10.90 -0.93
CA PRO A 88 -17.09 11.92 -0.01
C PRO A 88 -18.20 12.76 -0.64
N LYS A 89 -19.25 13.05 0.13
CA LYS A 89 -20.39 13.88 -0.33
C LYS A 89 -21.06 13.34 -1.60
N VAL A 90 -21.23 12.02 -1.68
CA VAL A 90 -22.00 11.38 -2.74
C VAL A 90 -23.11 10.53 -2.13
N ILE A 91 -24.34 10.74 -2.60
CA ILE A 91 -25.52 9.93 -2.23
C ILE A 91 -26.08 9.25 -3.47
N SER A 92 -26.74 8.11 -3.27
CA SER A 92 -27.29 7.29 -4.36
C SER A 92 -28.79 7.46 -4.59
N LEU A 93 -29.41 8.38 -3.85
CA LEU A 93 -30.82 8.75 -3.94
C LEU A 93 -30.92 10.27 -4.08
N PRO A 94 -31.95 10.81 -4.76
CA PRO A 94 -32.21 12.25 -4.77
C PRO A 94 -32.30 12.82 -3.34
N PRO A 95 -31.87 14.08 -3.08
CA PRO A 95 -31.81 14.67 -1.74
C PRO A 95 -33.13 14.60 -0.97
N ASP A 96 -34.25 14.88 -1.66
CA ASP A 96 -35.60 14.83 -1.05
C ASP A 96 -35.96 13.41 -0.62
N ARG A 97 -35.63 12.40 -1.44
CA ARG A 97 -35.91 10.99 -1.15
C ARG A 97 -34.99 10.44 -0.08
N TYR A 98 -33.71 10.79 -0.12
CA TYR A 98 -32.77 10.44 0.93
C TYR A 98 -33.23 11.01 2.28
N SER A 99 -33.66 12.27 2.28
CA SER A 99 -34.22 12.94 3.46
C SER A 99 -35.53 12.30 3.94
N SER A 100 -36.44 11.99 3.02
CA SER A 100 -37.70 11.30 3.34
C SER A 100 -37.43 9.92 3.95
N MET A 101 -36.57 9.13 3.32
CA MET A 101 -36.14 7.82 3.83
C MET A 101 -35.56 7.92 5.23
N VAL A 102 -34.60 8.83 5.47
CA VAL A 102 -33.94 8.96 6.77
C VAL A 102 -34.92 9.35 7.86
N ARG A 103 -35.87 10.25 7.57
CA ARG A 103 -36.89 10.69 8.52
C ARG A 103 -37.94 9.61 8.80
N THR A 104 -38.52 9.03 7.74
CA THR A 104 -39.64 8.08 7.87
C THR A 104 -39.19 6.73 8.44
N LEU A 105 -37.96 6.33 8.21
CA LEU A 105 -37.39 5.09 8.77
C LEU A 105 -36.61 5.33 10.06
N ASN A 106 -36.66 6.53 10.66
CA ASN A 106 -35.94 6.90 11.89
C ASN A 106 -34.43 6.60 11.84
N LEU A 107 -33.80 6.74 10.67
CA LEU A 107 -32.38 6.45 10.48
C LEU A 107 -31.51 7.54 11.11
N PRO A 108 -30.26 7.22 11.51
CA PRO A 108 -29.37 8.20 12.10
C PRO A 108 -29.00 9.34 11.14
N TYR A 109 -29.35 10.57 11.53
CA TYR A 109 -29.03 11.79 10.77
C TYR A 109 -27.53 11.95 10.56
N ARG A 110 -26.74 11.60 11.58
CA ARG A 110 -25.26 11.62 11.56
C ARG A 110 -24.66 10.67 10.52
N GLY A 111 -25.43 9.73 9.98
CA GLY A 111 -24.99 8.81 8.95
C GLY A 111 -24.37 9.53 7.74
N ILE A 112 -24.90 10.69 7.35
CA ILE A 112 -24.40 11.46 6.20
C ILE A 112 -22.98 12.01 6.41
N GLU A 113 -22.62 12.35 7.64
CA GLU A 113 -21.29 12.85 8.01
C GLU A 113 -20.21 11.79 7.83
N THR A 114 -20.63 10.51 7.91
CA THR A 114 -19.72 9.37 7.78
C THR A 114 -19.36 9.02 6.34
N THR A 115 -19.92 9.72 5.34
CA THR A 115 -19.64 9.48 3.90
C THR A 115 -18.15 9.59 3.55
N SER A 116 -17.39 10.36 4.33
CA SER A 116 -15.95 10.55 4.12
C SER A 116 -15.07 9.63 4.97
N VAL A 117 -15.66 8.79 5.83
CA VAL A 117 -14.91 7.92 6.75
C VAL A 117 -14.23 6.80 5.97
N VAL A 118 -12.94 6.62 6.22
CA VAL A 118 -12.10 5.58 5.62
C VAL A 118 -11.88 4.43 6.61
N GLY A 119 -11.95 3.20 6.11
CA GLY A 119 -11.78 2.00 6.92
C GLY A 119 -13.07 1.50 7.57
N PRO A 120 -12.98 0.47 8.44
CA PRO A 120 -14.14 -0.06 9.14
C PRO A 120 -14.62 0.93 10.22
N PHE A 121 -15.92 1.20 10.25
CA PHE A 121 -16.56 2.12 11.18
C PHE A 121 -17.87 1.54 11.69
N PHE A 122 -18.04 1.53 13.01
CA PHE A 122 -19.28 1.14 13.67
C PHE A 122 -19.64 2.18 14.73
N TRP A 123 -20.89 2.58 14.75
CA TRP A 123 -21.46 3.47 15.77
C TRP A 123 -22.89 3.03 16.07
N SER A 124 -23.30 3.21 17.32
CA SER A 124 -24.68 3.01 17.74
C SER A 124 -25.07 4.01 18.83
N ALA A 125 -26.33 4.40 18.85
CA ALA A 125 -26.90 5.16 19.97
C ALA A 125 -28.40 4.92 20.09
N HIS A 126 -28.92 5.22 21.28
CA HIS A 126 -30.37 5.36 21.47
C HIS A 126 -30.81 6.72 20.94
N ASP A 127 -31.93 6.73 20.23
CA ASP A 127 -32.62 7.96 19.91
C ASP A 127 -33.14 8.63 21.19
N GLN A 128 -33.26 9.95 21.19
CA GLN A 128 -33.73 10.75 22.33
C GLN A 128 -35.25 10.74 22.49
N ASP A 129 -35.96 9.99 21.64
CA ASP A 129 -37.40 9.83 21.71
C ASP A 129 -37.78 8.84 22.83
N GLU A 130 -38.29 9.38 23.94
CA GLU A 130 -38.78 8.58 25.07
C GLU A 130 -40.07 7.81 24.74
N ASP A 131 -40.87 8.34 23.80
CA ASP A 131 -42.13 7.73 23.38
C ASP A 131 -41.91 6.60 22.39
N GLU A 132 -40.91 6.66 21.52
CA GLU A 132 -40.55 5.54 20.65
C GLU A 132 -39.03 5.29 20.64
N PRO A 133 -38.52 4.53 21.63
CA PRO A 133 -37.09 4.35 21.77
C PRO A 133 -36.54 3.48 20.65
N HIS A 134 -35.66 4.07 19.85
CA HIS A 134 -34.96 3.40 18.75
C HIS A 134 -33.48 3.21 19.07
N LEU A 135 -32.94 2.05 18.70
CA LEU A 135 -31.50 1.84 18.61
C LEU A 135 -31.04 2.12 17.17
N GLN A 136 -30.34 3.22 16.97
CA GLN A 136 -29.77 3.60 15.68
C GLN A 136 -28.37 3.01 15.54
N ILE A 137 -28.04 2.52 14.34
CA ILE A 137 -26.74 1.91 14.02
C ILE A 137 -26.23 2.48 12.70
N VAL A 138 -24.95 2.87 12.68
CA VAL A 138 -24.19 3.14 11.46
C VAL A 138 -23.04 2.15 11.39
N HIS A 139 -22.99 1.35 10.33
CA HIS A 139 -21.90 0.40 10.11
C HIS A 139 -21.47 0.50 8.65
N ARG A 140 -20.20 0.82 8.43
CA ARG A 140 -19.69 1.02 7.07
C ARG A 140 -18.23 0.65 6.96
N LYS A 141 -17.82 0.38 5.73
CA LYS A 141 -16.43 0.25 5.34
C LYS A 141 -16.28 0.80 3.94
N SER A 142 -15.63 1.94 3.82
CA SER A 142 -15.30 2.56 2.55
C SER A 142 -13.78 2.58 2.38
N ASP A 143 -13.33 2.14 1.21
CA ASP A 143 -11.94 2.23 0.78
C ASP A 143 -11.89 3.10 -0.49
N VAL A 144 -11.03 4.12 -0.49
CA VAL A 144 -11.02 5.11 -1.56
C VAL A 144 -10.24 4.55 -2.75
N LEU A 145 -10.94 4.46 -3.89
CA LEU A 145 -10.51 4.11 -5.25
C LEU A 145 -9.48 2.97 -5.39
N LYS A 146 -9.94 1.82 -5.87
CA LYS A 146 -9.08 0.74 -6.37
C LYS A 146 -9.30 0.55 -7.87
N LYS A 147 -8.25 0.82 -8.66
CA LYS A 147 -8.30 0.81 -10.14
C LYS A 147 -9.40 1.73 -10.71
N GLY A 148 -9.53 2.93 -10.16
CA GLY A 148 -10.52 3.93 -10.61
C GLY A 148 -11.98 3.63 -10.24
N ARG A 149 -12.25 2.63 -9.38
CA ARG A 149 -13.59 2.34 -8.84
C ARG A 149 -13.57 2.40 -7.33
N THR A 150 -14.53 3.06 -6.72
CA THR A 150 -14.76 2.98 -5.27
C THR A 150 -15.08 1.55 -4.87
N ARG A 151 -14.70 1.17 -3.65
CA ARG A 151 -15.04 -0.12 -3.06
C ARG A 151 -15.52 0.12 -1.64
N GLY A 152 -16.65 -0.48 -1.30
CA GLY A 152 -17.16 -0.33 0.04
C GLY A 152 -18.58 -0.85 0.18
N TRP A 153 -19.06 -0.65 1.39
CA TRP A 153 -20.45 -0.84 1.77
C TRP A 153 -20.79 0.07 2.95
N GLU A 154 -22.06 0.41 3.07
CA GLU A 154 -22.62 1.15 4.19
C GLU A 154 -23.98 0.58 4.59
N MET A 155 -24.29 0.75 5.86
CA MET A 155 -25.54 0.35 6.47
C MET A 155 -25.94 1.37 7.51
N LEU A 156 -27.17 1.85 7.39
CA LEU A 156 -27.86 2.69 8.35
C LEU A 156 -29.07 1.90 8.83
N LEU A 157 -29.16 1.62 10.13
CA LEU A 157 -30.30 0.91 10.70
C LEU A 157 -30.93 1.73 11.81
N SER A 158 -32.22 1.50 12.03
CA SER A 158 -32.95 1.94 13.21
C SER A 158 -33.84 0.81 13.69
N HIS A 159 -33.78 0.49 14.97
CA HIS A 159 -34.53 -0.61 15.56
C HIS A 159 -35.48 -0.10 16.62
N SER A 160 -36.78 -0.22 16.38
CA SER A 160 -37.82 0.13 17.34
C SER A 160 -37.89 -0.94 18.43
N LEU A 161 -37.55 -0.57 19.66
CA LEU A 161 -37.57 -1.49 20.80
C LEU A 161 -39.00 -1.88 21.21
N LYS A 162 -40.01 -1.10 20.80
CA LYS A 162 -41.42 -1.38 21.04
C LYS A 162 -41.98 -2.43 20.08
N THR A 163 -41.68 -2.28 18.78
CA THR A 163 -42.25 -3.15 17.73
C THR A 163 -41.35 -4.34 17.39
N GLY A 164 -40.07 -4.30 17.76
CA GLY A 164 -39.09 -5.31 17.36
C GLY A 164 -38.76 -5.26 15.86
N VAL A 165 -39.09 -4.17 15.17
CA VAL A 165 -38.84 -3.97 13.74
C VAL A 165 -37.59 -3.14 13.54
N THR A 166 -36.70 -3.63 12.67
CA THR A 166 -35.51 -2.91 12.22
C THR A 166 -35.76 -2.35 10.83
N THR A 167 -35.74 -1.03 10.68
CA THR A 167 -35.72 -0.34 9.40
C THR A 167 -34.29 0.00 8.98
N GLY A 168 -34.05 0.22 7.70
CA GLY A 168 -32.69 0.56 7.27
C GLY A 168 -32.46 0.84 5.80
N PHE A 169 -31.24 1.27 5.52
CA PHE A 169 -30.67 1.45 4.19
C PHE A 169 -29.31 0.76 4.12
N VAL A 170 -29.11 -0.08 3.11
CA VAL A 170 -27.87 -0.84 2.88
C VAL A 170 -27.41 -0.65 1.45
N LYS A 171 -26.16 -0.22 1.26
CA LYS A 171 -25.54 -0.09 -0.06
C LYS A 171 -24.20 -0.81 -0.07
N GLY A 172 -23.91 -1.55 -1.13
CA GLY A 172 -22.68 -2.30 -1.29
C GLY A 172 -22.21 -2.34 -2.74
N THR A 173 -20.89 -2.31 -2.94
CA THR A 173 -20.30 -2.64 -4.24
C THR A 173 -20.31 -4.15 -4.48
N PRO A 174 -20.22 -4.64 -5.73
CA PRO A 174 -20.08 -6.07 -6.03
C PRO A 174 -18.88 -6.76 -5.37
N SER A 175 -17.86 -5.99 -4.97
CA SER A 175 -16.69 -6.50 -4.24
C SER A 175 -16.89 -6.58 -2.72
N SER A 176 -18.04 -6.12 -2.21
CA SER A 176 -18.41 -6.19 -0.80
C SER A 176 -19.16 -7.49 -0.50
N GLU A 177 -19.33 -7.78 0.79
CA GLU A 177 -20.02 -8.98 1.26
C GLU A 177 -21.53 -8.75 1.48
N VAL A 178 -22.09 -7.64 0.98
CA VAL A 178 -23.50 -7.25 1.22
C VAL A 178 -24.46 -8.30 0.66
N GLU A 179 -24.33 -8.71 -0.60
CA GLU A 179 -25.24 -9.69 -1.21
C GLU A 179 -25.26 -11.03 -0.47
N LYS A 180 -24.08 -11.54 -0.08
CA LYS A 180 -23.97 -12.76 0.74
C LYS A 180 -24.59 -12.56 2.12
N SER A 181 -24.38 -11.40 2.73
CA SER A 181 -24.92 -11.06 4.05
C SER A 181 -26.44 -10.98 4.05
N LEU A 182 -27.04 -10.42 3.00
CA LEU A 182 -28.49 -10.36 2.85
C LEU A 182 -29.10 -11.75 2.57
N THR A 183 -28.40 -12.59 1.80
CA THR A 183 -28.80 -13.99 1.61
C THR A 183 -28.79 -14.75 2.95
N HIS A 184 -27.75 -14.55 3.76
CA HIS A 184 -27.66 -15.13 5.11
C HIS A 184 -28.77 -14.58 6.02
N LEU A 185 -29.05 -13.26 5.99
CA LEU A 185 -30.13 -12.66 6.76
C LEU A 185 -31.48 -13.34 6.47
N LYS A 186 -31.81 -13.57 5.19
CA LYS A 186 -33.03 -14.28 4.77
C LYS A 186 -33.05 -15.74 5.23
N ALA A 187 -31.91 -16.43 5.20
CA ALA A 187 -31.79 -17.77 5.76
C ALA A 187 -32.03 -17.81 7.28
N CYS A 188 -31.80 -16.69 7.96
CA CYS A 188 -32.04 -16.46 9.39
C CYS A 188 -33.32 -15.64 9.65
N ALA A 189 -34.35 -15.75 8.80
CA ALA A 189 -35.56 -14.92 8.89
C ALA A 189 -36.20 -14.87 10.29
N TYR A 190 -36.26 -15.99 11.01
CA TYR A 190 -36.81 -16.06 12.38
C TYR A 190 -36.00 -15.31 13.45
N GLN A 191 -34.76 -14.90 13.13
CA GLN A 191 -33.82 -14.27 14.04
C GLN A 191 -33.75 -12.74 13.87
N VAL A 192 -34.46 -12.17 12.88
CA VAL A 192 -34.35 -10.75 12.49
C VAL A 192 -34.82 -9.76 13.57
N GLY A 193 -35.45 -10.24 14.63
CA GLY A 193 -35.83 -9.42 15.79
C GLY A 193 -34.65 -8.88 16.60
N HIS A 194 -33.42 -9.32 16.34
CA HIS A 194 -32.24 -8.73 16.98
C HIS A 194 -31.53 -7.73 16.05
N PRO A 195 -31.34 -6.45 16.47
CA PRO A 195 -30.79 -5.40 15.60
C PRO A 195 -29.34 -5.62 15.14
N MET A 196 -28.58 -6.44 15.88
CA MET A 196 -27.18 -6.74 15.61
C MET A 196 -27.00 -7.94 14.68
N LEU A 197 -28.08 -8.61 14.26
CA LEU A 197 -27.99 -9.78 13.37
C LEU A 197 -27.26 -9.44 12.07
N LEU A 198 -27.76 -8.46 11.30
CA LEU A 198 -27.13 -8.06 10.03
C LEU A 198 -25.71 -7.48 10.23
N PRO A 199 -25.46 -6.57 11.21
CA PRO A 199 -24.10 -6.14 11.55
C PRO A 199 -23.11 -7.29 11.82
N ILE A 200 -23.53 -8.30 12.58
CA ILE A 200 -22.67 -9.44 12.95
C ILE A 200 -22.49 -10.41 11.78
N ILE A 201 -23.50 -10.59 10.93
CA ILE A 201 -23.38 -11.34 9.68
C ILE A 201 -22.33 -10.69 8.78
N ILE A 202 -22.41 -9.38 8.54
CA ILE A 202 -21.43 -8.68 7.71
C ILE A 202 -20.04 -8.80 8.32
N LEU A 203 -19.89 -8.56 9.63
CA LEU A 203 -18.60 -8.73 10.33
C LEU A 203 -18.06 -10.15 10.16
N THR A 204 -18.93 -11.17 10.20
CA THR A 204 -18.54 -12.58 10.03
C THR A 204 -17.90 -12.84 8.68
N TYR A 205 -18.48 -12.32 7.60
CA TYR A 205 -17.88 -12.42 6.27
C TYR A 205 -16.61 -11.57 6.16
N ASP A 206 -16.60 -10.39 6.78
CA ASP A 206 -15.45 -9.51 6.75
C ASP A 206 -14.25 -10.09 7.54
N LEU A 207 -14.50 -10.93 8.56
CA LEU A 207 -13.50 -11.65 9.37
C LEU A 207 -13.39 -13.14 9.03
N SER A 208 -13.78 -13.52 7.81
CA SER A 208 -13.73 -14.91 7.33
C SER A 208 -12.31 -15.51 7.40
N PRO A 209 -12.18 -16.84 7.42
CA PRO A 209 -10.89 -17.53 7.39
C PRO A 209 -9.99 -17.17 6.20
N GLU A 210 -10.54 -16.60 5.12
CA GLU A 210 -9.75 -16.15 3.97
C GLU A 210 -8.69 -15.11 4.36
N ASN A 211 -8.96 -14.28 5.37
CA ASN A 211 -7.99 -13.30 5.85
C ASN A 211 -6.82 -13.98 6.55
N ASP A 212 -7.11 -15.01 7.36
CA ASP A 212 -6.10 -15.77 8.10
C ASP A 212 -5.19 -16.51 7.11
N GLU A 213 -5.78 -17.06 6.05
CA GLU A 213 -5.05 -17.73 4.97
C GLU A 213 -4.17 -16.75 4.18
N LYS A 214 -4.62 -15.52 3.93
CA LYS A 214 -3.77 -14.47 3.33
C LYS A 214 -2.57 -14.14 4.21
N GLN A 215 -2.75 -14.04 5.53
CA GLN A 215 -1.64 -13.82 6.47
C GLN A 215 -0.67 -15.01 6.49
N ARG A 216 -1.18 -16.24 6.43
CA ARG A 216 -0.35 -17.44 6.30
C ARG A 216 0.48 -17.42 5.01
N LYS A 217 -0.13 -17.08 3.87
CA LYS A 217 0.57 -16.96 2.58
C LYS A 217 1.65 -15.87 2.61
N ALA A 218 1.36 -14.70 3.20
CA ALA A 218 2.35 -13.64 3.37
C ALA A 218 3.55 -14.09 4.22
N ARG A 219 3.32 -14.90 5.25
CA ARG A 219 4.41 -15.50 6.04
C ARG A 219 5.26 -16.48 5.22
N HIS A 220 4.65 -17.34 4.42
CA HIS A 220 5.40 -18.25 3.54
C HIS A 220 6.24 -17.46 2.54
N TRP A 221 5.67 -16.40 1.97
CA TRP A 221 6.40 -15.51 1.08
C TRP A 221 7.58 -14.82 1.79
N LEU A 222 7.37 -14.26 2.98
CA LEU A 222 8.47 -13.72 3.79
C LEU A 222 9.58 -14.75 4.00
N ARG A 223 9.26 -16.00 4.32
CA ARG A 223 10.28 -17.04 4.51
C ARG A 223 11.14 -17.25 3.26
N ARG A 224 10.53 -17.20 2.06
CA ARG A 224 11.29 -17.23 0.80
C ARG A 224 12.19 -16.02 0.63
N LEU A 225 11.68 -14.83 0.94
CA LEU A 225 12.47 -13.59 0.90
C LEU A 225 13.65 -13.63 1.89
N GLU A 226 13.44 -14.12 3.10
CA GLU A 226 14.51 -14.31 4.09
C GLU A 226 15.61 -15.25 3.61
N ASN A 227 15.22 -16.37 2.98
CA ASN A 227 16.18 -17.30 2.42
C ASN A 227 17.00 -16.65 1.30
N ALA A 228 16.35 -15.86 0.44
CA ALA A 228 17.01 -15.13 -0.65
C ALA A 228 17.99 -14.07 -0.13
N VAL A 229 17.63 -13.32 0.91
CA VAL A 229 18.52 -12.31 1.55
C VAL A 229 19.67 -12.99 2.32
N SER A 230 19.39 -14.11 2.99
CA SER A 230 20.37 -14.77 3.88
C SER A 230 21.37 -15.68 3.15
N LEU A 231 21.22 -15.95 1.85
CA LEU A 231 22.08 -16.87 1.08
C LEU A 231 22.21 -18.27 1.73
N ARG A 232 21.18 -18.75 2.45
CA ARG A 232 21.21 -20.10 3.05
C ARG A 232 21.01 -21.15 1.96
N ASN A 233 21.91 -22.14 1.91
CA ASN A 233 21.94 -23.23 0.93
C ASN A 233 20.76 -24.23 1.01
N GLU A 234 19.64 -23.90 1.66
CA GLU A 234 18.50 -24.80 1.88
C GLU A 234 17.30 -24.50 0.94
N VAL A 235 17.56 -23.93 -0.25
CA VAL A 235 16.48 -23.50 -1.18
C VAL A 235 16.50 -24.37 -2.44
N GLU A 236 15.31 -24.86 -2.85
CA GLU A 236 15.09 -25.52 -4.14
C GLU A 236 15.47 -24.59 -5.30
N GLU A 237 16.15 -25.12 -6.34
CA GLU A 237 16.66 -24.34 -7.49
C GLU A 237 15.60 -23.49 -8.22
N GLN A 238 14.32 -23.80 -8.06
CA GLN A 238 13.20 -23.07 -8.69
C GLN A 238 12.76 -21.79 -7.95
N GLU A 239 13.13 -21.58 -6.67
CA GLU A 239 12.74 -20.40 -5.88
C GLU A 239 13.83 -19.32 -5.81
N GLN A 240 14.82 -19.42 -6.69
CA GLN A 240 16.02 -18.60 -6.67
C GLN A 240 15.80 -17.24 -7.34
N TYR A 241 15.99 -16.15 -6.59
CA TYR A 241 16.15 -14.78 -7.11
C TYR A 241 17.51 -14.60 -7.86
N PHE A 242 18.00 -15.66 -8.50
CA PHE A 242 19.27 -15.71 -9.19
C PHE A 242 19.00 -15.74 -10.69
N GLN A 243 19.14 -14.60 -11.37
CA GLN A 243 19.30 -14.57 -12.82
C GLN A 243 20.79 -14.56 -13.14
N ASN A 244 21.27 -15.54 -13.91
CA ASN A 244 22.66 -15.61 -14.38
C ASN A 244 23.73 -15.60 -13.27
N GLY A 245 23.42 -16.14 -12.08
CA GLY A 245 24.36 -16.17 -10.94
C GLY A 245 24.44 -14.87 -10.12
N PHE A 246 23.60 -13.88 -10.42
CA PHE A 246 23.49 -12.64 -9.63
C PHE A 246 22.11 -12.53 -8.97
N ILE A 247 22.07 -12.07 -7.71
CA ILE A 247 20.82 -11.74 -7.02
C ILE A 247 20.18 -10.51 -7.70
N ASP A 248 18.93 -10.63 -8.14
CA ASP A 248 18.10 -9.49 -8.54
C ASP A 248 17.63 -8.72 -7.29
N ILE A 249 18.46 -7.76 -6.88
CA ILE A 249 18.24 -6.92 -5.70
C ILE A 249 16.96 -6.07 -5.86
N ASP A 250 16.69 -5.56 -7.07
CA ASP A 250 15.55 -4.68 -7.34
C ASP A 250 14.24 -5.47 -7.25
N GLY A 251 14.22 -6.68 -7.82
CA GLY A 251 13.12 -7.63 -7.66
C GLY A 251 12.86 -7.99 -6.20
N LEU A 252 13.91 -8.28 -5.44
CA LEU A 252 13.80 -8.60 -4.01
C LEU A 252 13.28 -7.42 -3.17
N SER A 253 13.74 -6.21 -3.48
CA SER A 253 13.28 -4.97 -2.84
C SER A 253 11.78 -4.74 -3.09
N ARG A 254 11.33 -4.88 -4.35
CA ARG A 254 9.92 -4.77 -4.72
C ARG A 254 9.06 -5.80 -3.98
N ASP A 255 9.50 -7.05 -3.96
CA ASP A 255 8.74 -8.14 -3.33
C ASP A 255 8.67 -7.99 -1.81
N LEU A 256 9.73 -7.48 -1.14
CA LEU A 256 9.69 -7.12 0.28
C LEU A 256 8.65 -6.04 0.57
N VAL A 257 8.56 -5.01 -0.28
CA VAL A 257 7.57 -3.92 -0.14
C VAL A 257 6.15 -4.45 -0.38
N GLU A 258 5.95 -5.29 -1.39
CA GLU A 258 4.64 -5.88 -1.69
C GLU A 258 4.20 -6.86 -0.59
N CYS A 259 5.11 -7.67 -0.05
CA CYS A 259 4.84 -8.53 1.09
C CYS A 259 4.44 -7.71 2.32
N HIS A 260 5.13 -6.60 2.59
CA HIS A 260 4.76 -5.66 3.66
C HIS A 260 3.35 -5.10 3.48
N GLY A 261 3.00 -4.68 2.25
CA GLY A 261 1.65 -4.21 1.93
C GLY A 261 0.57 -5.28 2.17
N ASN A 262 0.83 -6.52 1.78
CA ASN A 262 -0.10 -7.63 1.99
C ASN A 262 -0.32 -7.97 3.48
N VAL A 263 0.72 -7.91 4.31
CA VAL A 263 0.62 -8.11 5.76
C VAL A 263 -0.26 -7.03 6.40
N MET A 264 -0.16 -5.79 5.91
CA MET A 264 -0.91 -4.63 6.43
C MET A 264 -2.35 -4.51 5.91
N TRP A 265 -2.79 -5.36 4.98
CA TRP A 265 -4.06 -5.21 4.25
C TRP A 265 -5.30 -5.11 5.17
N LYS A 266 -5.33 -5.84 6.28
CA LYS A 266 -6.39 -5.75 7.30
C LYS A 266 -5.75 -5.62 8.67
N ARG A 267 -5.84 -4.42 9.24
CA ARG A 267 -5.28 -4.11 10.56
C ARG A 267 -6.19 -4.69 11.67
N PRO A 268 -5.73 -5.65 12.49
CA PRO A 268 -6.59 -6.27 13.50
C PRO A 268 -7.12 -5.29 14.55
N GLN A 269 -6.32 -4.29 14.94
CA GLN A 269 -6.69 -3.29 15.94
C GLN A 269 -7.91 -2.46 15.53
N ALA A 270 -8.06 -2.19 14.22
CA ALA A 270 -9.22 -1.47 13.70
C ALA A 270 -10.51 -2.30 13.86
N TYR A 271 -10.42 -3.61 13.61
CA TYR A 271 -11.54 -4.52 13.79
C TYR A 271 -11.80 -4.85 15.26
N GLU A 272 -10.78 -4.85 16.12
CA GLU A 272 -10.96 -5.02 17.56
C GLU A 272 -11.70 -3.81 18.16
N ALA A 273 -11.34 -2.59 17.76
CA ALA A 273 -12.07 -1.39 18.13
C ALA A 273 -13.53 -1.44 17.65
N LEU A 274 -13.76 -1.92 16.41
CA LEU A 274 -15.11 -2.12 15.88
C LEU A 274 -15.91 -3.14 16.70
N VAL A 275 -15.31 -4.30 17.03
CA VAL A 275 -15.94 -5.33 17.87
C VAL A 275 -16.30 -4.77 19.24
N LYS A 276 -15.43 -3.96 19.84
CA LYS A 276 -15.69 -3.31 21.13
C LYS A 276 -16.90 -2.38 21.09
N GLU A 277 -17.07 -1.59 20.02
CA GLU A 277 -18.28 -0.75 19.88
C GLU A 277 -19.53 -1.60 19.60
N MET A 278 -19.40 -2.73 18.89
CA MET A 278 -20.50 -3.68 18.71
C MET A 278 -20.89 -4.37 20.03
N GLU A 279 -19.94 -4.69 20.91
CA GLU A 279 -20.20 -5.21 22.26
C GLU A 279 -21.04 -4.20 23.07
N LYS A 280 -20.70 -2.91 23.01
CA LYS A 280 -21.51 -1.86 23.66
C LYS A 280 -22.93 -1.76 23.08
N ALA A 281 -23.07 -1.87 21.76
CA ALA A 281 -24.40 -1.87 21.13
C ALA A 281 -25.26 -3.06 21.61
N MET A 282 -24.63 -4.25 21.73
CA MET A 282 -25.27 -5.44 22.29
C MET A 282 -25.72 -5.20 23.74
N GLU A 283 -24.87 -4.64 24.59
CA GLU A 283 -25.20 -4.32 26.00
C GLU A 283 -26.34 -3.31 26.10
N THR A 284 -26.28 -2.26 25.28
CA THR A 284 -27.30 -1.20 25.27
C THR A 284 -28.66 -1.76 24.83
N PHE A 285 -28.69 -2.54 23.75
CA PHE A 285 -29.89 -3.28 23.32
C PHE A 285 -30.41 -4.18 24.43
N ARG A 286 -29.55 -4.99 25.05
CA ARG A 286 -29.94 -5.93 26.10
C ARG A 286 -30.59 -5.22 27.28
N PHE A 287 -29.98 -4.13 27.75
CA PHE A 287 -30.50 -3.36 28.87
C PHE A 287 -31.90 -2.84 28.55
N ALA A 288 -32.06 -2.13 27.43
CA ALA A 288 -33.35 -1.54 27.10
C ALA A 288 -34.43 -2.58 26.75
N TRP A 289 -34.06 -3.67 26.06
CA TRP A 289 -34.95 -4.79 25.76
C TRP A 289 -35.43 -5.53 27.02
N MET A 290 -34.59 -5.59 28.06
CA MET A 290 -34.97 -6.14 29.37
C MET A 290 -35.87 -5.18 30.13
N THR A 291 -35.61 -3.87 30.09
CA THR A 291 -36.42 -2.85 30.78
C THR A 291 -37.81 -2.71 30.17
N LEU A 292 -37.93 -2.79 28.84
CA LEU A 292 -39.20 -2.70 28.10
C LEU A 292 -39.94 -4.06 28.01
N ALA A 293 -39.57 -5.02 28.84
CA ALA A 293 -40.24 -6.31 28.94
C ALA A 293 -41.74 -6.15 29.26
N PRO A 294 -42.67 -6.69 28.45
CA PRO A 294 -44.04 -6.87 28.92
C PRO A 294 -44.09 -7.83 30.11
N ALA A 295 -45.09 -7.70 30.97
CA ALA A 295 -45.29 -8.64 32.06
C ALA A 295 -45.55 -10.05 31.50
N ALA A 296 -45.12 -11.11 32.22
CA ALA A 296 -45.27 -12.48 31.74
C ALA A 296 -46.73 -12.85 31.43
N GLU A 297 -47.67 -12.27 32.18
CA GLU A 297 -49.12 -12.47 32.05
C GLU A 297 -49.70 -11.87 30.76
N GLU A 298 -49.06 -10.84 30.19
CA GLU A 298 -49.51 -10.14 28.97
C GLU A 298 -49.04 -10.82 27.67
N GLN A 299 -48.09 -11.75 27.78
CA GLN A 299 -47.46 -12.39 26.63
C GLN A 299 -48.15 -13.71 26.28
N ASN A 300 -48.51 -13.88 25.00
CA ASN A 300 -48.94 -15.15 24.46
C ASN A 300 -47.75 -16.14 24.35
N GLU A 301 -48.05 -17.42 24.12
CA GLU A 301 -47.02 -18.47 24.06
C GLU A 301 -45.97 -18.21 22.96
N ALA A 302 -46.40 -17.69 21.81
CA ALA A 302 -45.52 -17.37 20.69
C ALA A 302 -44.55 -16.22 21.01
N GLU A 303 -45.04 -15.15 21.65
CA GLU A 303 -44.24 -14.01 22.14
C GLU A 303 -43.18 -14.50 23.15
N ARG A 304 -43.58 -15.35 24.12
CA ARG A 304 -42.63 -15.93 25.09
C ARG A 304 -41.57 -16.78 24.42
N LYS A 305 -41.95 -17.60 23.43
CA LYS A 305 -41.02 -18.44 22.66
C LYS A 305 -40.05 -17.57 21.85
N HIS A 306 -40.56 -16.58 21.13
CA HIS A 306 -39.74 -15.66 20.34
C HIS A 306 -38.74 -14.91 21.21
N ARG A 307 -39.17 -14.38 22.35
CA ARG A 307 -38.30 -13.66 23.28
C ARG A 307 -37.18 -14.55 23.83
N LYS A 308 -37.46 -15.83 24.12
CA LYS A 308 -36.43 -16.81 24.50
C LYS A 308 -35.43 -17.07 23.37
N GLU A 309 -35.89 -17.16 22.12
CA GLU A 309 -35.00 -17.35 20.97
C GLU A 309 -34.12 -16.12 20.72
N ILE A 310 -34.66 -14.89 20.83
CA ILE A 310 -33.86 -13.66 20.74
C ILE A 310 -32.83 -13.58 21.87
N GLN A 311 -33.17 -14.01 23.09
CA GLN A 311 -32.23 -14.08 24.20
C GLN A 311 -31.11 -15.10 23.95
N LYS A 312 -31.44 -16.30 23.45
CA LYS A 312 -30.43 -17.31 23.07
C LYS A 312 -29.50 -16.78 21.97
N LEU A 313 -30.08 -16.14 20.96
CA LEU A 313 -29.35 -15.52 19.86
C LEU A 313 -28.41 -14.42 20.38
N HIS A 314 -28.89 -13.56 21.29
CA HIS A 314 -28.07 -12.52 21.90
C HIS A 314 -26.83 -13.09 22.60
N LEU A 315 -27.01 -14.14 23.41
CA LEU A 315 -25.90 -14.82 24.09
C LEU A 315 -24.93 -15.48 23.12
N SER A 316 -25.45 -16.13 22.07
CA SER A 316 -24.63 -16.74 21.01
C SER A 316 -23.80 -15.68 20.26
N MET A 317 -24.41 -14.55 19.93
CA MET A 317 -23.74 -13.43 19.26
C MET A 317 -22.69 -12.76 20.15
N ALA A 318 -22.95 -12.60 21.45
CA ALA A 318 -21.96 -12.10 22.40
C ALA A 318 -20.73 -13.02 22.46
N SER A 319 -20.94 -14.34 22.56
CA SER A 319 -19.85 -15.31 22.50
C SER A 319 -19.07 -15.26 21.17
N ARG A 320 -19.76 -14.99 20.06
CA ARG A 320 -19.13 -14.83 18.75
C ARG A 320 -18.27 -13.57 18.66
N LEU A 321 -18.69 -12.45 19.24
CA LEU A 321 -17.89 -11.23 19.32
C LEU A 321 -16.64 -11.43 20.17
N ASP A 322 -16.77 -12.11 21.32
CA ASP A 322 -15.62 -12.49 22.17
C ASP A 322 -14.63 -13.38 21.42
N PHE A 323 -15.12 -14.39 20.70
CA PHE A 323 -14.29 -15.21 19.83
C PHE A 323 -13.53 -14.36 18.79
N TYR A 324 -14.19 -13.39 18.15
CA TYR A 324 -13.52 -12.52 17.18
C TYR A 324 -12.46 -11.63 17.81
N LYS A 325 -12.71 -11.11 19.00
CA LYS A 325 -11.74 -10.32 19.77
C LYS A 325 -10.46 -11.12 20.05
N VAL A 326 -10.61 -12.35 20.56
CA VAL A 326 -9.47 -13.26 20.80
C VAL A 326 -8.75 -13.62 19.50
N LYS A 327 -9.51 -13.92 18.43
CA LYS A 327 -8.95 -14.20 17.10
C LYS A 327 -8.10 -13.04 16.57
N LEU A 328 -8.63 -11.81 16.64
CA LEU A 328 -7.95 -10.60 16.16
C LEU A 328 -6.67 -10.32 16.95
N LYS A 329 -6.70 -10.49 18.27
CA LYS A 329 -5.51 -10.39 19.13
C LYS A 329 -4.43 -11.41 18.77
N GLY A 330 -4.83 -12.64 18.45
CA GLY A 330 -3.92 -13.66 17.92
C GLY A 330 -3.26 -13.24 16.61
N LEU A 331 -4.03 -12.70 15.67
CA LEU A 331 -3.53 -12.20 14.38
C LEU A 331 -2.60 -11.00 14.53
N GLU A 332 -2.86 -10.10 15.48
CA GLU A 332 -2.03 -8.93 15.75
C GLU A 332 -0.58 -9.32 16.08
N ASN A 333 -0.39 -10.26 17.01
CA ASN A 333 0.93 -10.75 17.39
C ASN A 333 1.70 -11.32 16.19
N TYR A 334 0.98 -12.01 15.30
CA TYR A 334 1.57 -12.58 14.09
C TYR A 334 1.95 -11.53 13.07
N ILE A 335 1.11 -10.52 12.85
CA ILE A 335 1.39 -9.40 11.96
C ILE A 335 2.60 -8.63 12.48
N HIS A 336 2.63 -8.30 13.77
CA HIS A 336 3.76 -7.60 14.40
C HIS A 336 5.09 -8.34 14.15
N THR A 337 5.13 -9.63 14.46
CA THR A 337 6.34 -10.46 14.24
C THR A 337 6.77 -10.49 12.77
N THR A 338 5.80 -10.57 11.85
CA THR A 338 6.06 -10.61 10.40
C THR A 338 6.63 -9.28 9.90
N LEU A 339 6.12 -8.15 10.39
CA LEU A 339 6.62 -6.81 10.06
C LEU A 339 8.03 -6.58 10.58
N GLU A 340 8.32 -6.97 11.83
CA GLU A 340 9.69 -6.86 12.38
C GLU A 340 10.70 -7.69 11.58
N ARG A 341 10.32 -8.91 11.17
CA ARG A 341 11.16 -9.74 10.30
C ARG A 341 11.37 -9.12 8.92
N LEU A 342 10.32 -8.59 8.29
CA LEU A 342 10.42 -7.85 7.02
C LEU A 342 11.36 -6.64 7.15
N LYS A 343 11.29 -5.91 8.26
CA LYS A 343 12.17 -4.77 8.55
C LYS A 343 13.63 -5.20 8.61
N VAL A 344 13.95 -6.29 9.32
CA VAL A 344 15.31 -6.85 9.37
C VAL A 344 15.79 -7.25 7.97
N GLN A 345 14.96 -7.87 7.14
CA GLN A 345 15.34 -8.24 5.77
C GLN A 345 15.60 -7.02 4.89
N ARG A 346 14.78 -5.98 5.01
CA ARG A 346 14.97 -4.73 4.29
C ARG A 346 16.28 -4.05 4.68
N GLU A 347 16.60 -4.00 5.97
CA GLU A 347 17.87 -3.45 6.48
C GLU A 347 19.08 -4.27 5.99
N ALA A 348 18.96 -5.60 5.99
CA ALA A 348 19.99 -6.47 5.44
C ALA A 348 20.21 -6.23 3.92
N LEU A 349 19.13 -6.08 3.15
CA LEU A 349 19.20 -5.78 1.72
C LEU A 349 19.89 -4.44 1.44
N TYR A 350 19.54 -3.38 2.19
CA TYR A 350 20.24 -2.09 2.10
C TYR A 350 21.74 -2.20 2.39
N ASN A 351 22.12 -3.00 3.37
CA ASN A 351 23.54 -3.25 3.67
C ASN A 351 24.25 -3.98 2.52
N ILE A 352 23.60 -4.96 1.88
CA ILE A 352 24.14 -5.66 0.72
C ILE A 352 24.31 -4.71 -0.47
N MET A 353 23.32 -3.85 -0.73
CA MET A 353 23.40 -2.83 -1.78
C MET A 353 24.58 -1.88 -1.57
N SER A 354 24.71 -1.33 -0.37
CA SER A 354 25.82 -0.42 -0.03
C SER A 354 27.18 -1.10 -0.18
N GLN A 355 27.31 -2.38 0.17
CA GLN A 355 28.55 -3.14 -0.06
C GLN A 355 28.85 -3.35 -1.55
N ARG A 356 27.84 -3.61 -2.37
CA ARG A 356 27.98 -3.77 -3.82
C ARG A 356 28.39 -2.45 -4.48
N GLU A 357 27.76 -1.34 -4.12
CA GLU A 357 28.12 0.00 -4.60
C GLU A 357 29.57 0.35 -4.22
N ALA A 358 29.97 0.09 -2.98
CA ALA A 358 31.35 0.31 -2.54
C ALA A 358 32.35 -0.51 -3.38
N ARG A 359 32.04 -1.78 -3.68
CA ARG A 359 32.88 -2.63 -4.53
C ARG A 359 32.95 -2.14 -5.98
N LEU A 360 31.83 -1.74 -6.57
CA LEU A 360 31.78 -1.17 -7.92
C LEU A 360 32.59 0.12 -8.01
N ASN A 361 32.49 1.00 -7.01
CA ASN A 361 33.28 2.22 -6.96
C ASN A 361 34.79 1.94 -6.89
N LEU A 362 35.21 0.90 -6.17
CA LEU A 362 36.61 0.46 -6.16
C LEU A 362 37.06 -0.09 -7.52
N GLU A 363 36.22 -0.86 -8.20
CA GLU A 363 36.52 -1.38 -9.54
C GLU A 363 36.63 -0.25 -10.57
N ILE A 364 35.71 0.73 -10.53
CA ILE A 364 35.78 1.95 -11.34
C ILE A 364 37.06 2.72 -11.05
N ALA A 365 37.43 2.90 -9.77
CA ALA A 365 38.68 3.56 -9.41
C ALA A 365 39.91 2.80 -9.97
N GLY A 366 39.89 1.47 -9.95
CA GLY A 366 40.91 0.61 -10.56
C GLY A 366 41.01 0.79 -12.08
N GLU A 367 39.88 0.85 -12.79
CA GLU A 367 39.85 1.11 -14.23
C GLU A 367 40.28 2.55 -14.56
N GLN A 368 39.86 3.54 -13.79
CA GLN A 368 40.32 4.93 -13.91
C GLN A 368 41.84 5.01 -13.74
N ARG A 369 42.42 4.24 -12.81
CA ARG A 369 43.88 4.13 -12.65
C ARG A 369 44.54 3.56 -13.91
N ARG A 370 43.99 2.51 -14.51
CA ARG A 370 44.51 1.93 -15.77
C ARG A 370 44.46 2.95 -16.92
N ILE A 371 43.34 3.66 -17.06
CA ILE A 371 43.15 4.71 -18.07
C ILE A 371 44.15 5.86 -17.83
N ALA A 372 44.37 6.28 -16.59
CA ALA A 372 45.35 7.31 -16.25
C ALA A 372 46.78 6.88 -16.61
N HIS A 373 47.17 5.63 -16.31
CA HIS A 373 48.48 5.11 -16.70
C HIS A 373 48.65 5.04 -18.24
N ALA A 374 47.64 4.58 -18.96
CA ALA A 374 47.65 4.57 -20.42
C ALA A 374 47.76 6.00 -20.99
N SER A 375 46.99 6.94 -20.45
CA SER A 375 47.02 8.37 -20.84
C SER A 375 48.39 9.02 -20.57
N LYS A 376 49.06 8.64 -19.48
CA LYS A 376 50.43 9.10 -19.18
C LYS A 376 51.44 8.59 -20.20
N ARG A 377 51.29 7.34 -20.65
CA ARG A 377 52.12 6.77 -21.73
C ARG A 377 51.87 7.50 -23.05
N ASP A 378 50.60 7.74 -23.39
CA ASP A 378 50.25 8.47 -24.63
C ASP A 378 50.74 9.93 -24.57
N SER A 379 50.66 10.58 -23.42
CA SER A 379 51.24 11.92 -23.20
C SER A 379 52.75 11.93 -23.41
N THR A 380 53.45 10.85 -23.06
CA THR A 380 54.89 10.72 -23.30
C THR A 380 55.19 10.63 -24.80
N ALA A 381 54.39 9.87 -25.56
CA ALA A 381 54.50 9.83 -27.02
C ALA A 381 54.22 11.20 -27.67
N MET A 382 53.21 11.93 -27.17
CA MET A 382 52.91 13.30 -27.64
C MET A 382 54.07 14.27 -27.38
N LYS A 383 54.75 14.16 -26.24
CA LYS A 383 55.97 14.95 -25.95
C LYS A 383 57.08 14.68 -26.97
N THR A 384 57.27 13.42 -27.36
CA THR A 384 58.28 13.06 -28.37
C THR A 384 57.95 13.65 -29.74
N LEU A 385 56.68 13.62 -30.16
CA LEU A 385 56.24 14.24 -31.42
C LEU A 385 56.45 15.77 -31.38
N SER A 386 56.09 16.41 -30.26
CA SER A 386 56.28 17.85 -30.07
C SER A 386 57.76 18.25 -30.13
N LEU A 387 58.65 17.44 -29.54
CA LEU A 387 60.10 17.63 -29.61
C LEU A 387 60.61 17.52 -31.05
N MET A 388 60.16 16.53 -31.82
CA MET A 388 60.50 16.42 -33.25
C MET A 388 60.03 17.66 -34.03
N GLY A 389 58.81 18.15 -33.76
CA GLY A 389 58.30 19.39 -34.35
C GLY A 389 59.17 20.60 -34.00
N ALA A 390 59.56 20.77 -32.74
CA ALA A 390 60.44 21.85 -32.30
C ALA A 390 61.83 21.81 -32.94
N LEU A 391 62.33 20.61 -33.28
CA LEU A 391 63.61 20.42 -33.95
C LEU A 391 63.53 20.77 -35.45
N PHE A 392 62.45 20.38 -36.13
CA PHE A 392 62.33 20.53 -37.58
C PHE A 392 61.72 21.86 -38.05
N LEU A 393 60.78 22.45 -37.29
CA LEU A 393 60.05 23.67 -37.70
C LEU A 393 60.95 24.88 -37.98
N PRO A 394 61.98 25.21 -37.17
CA PRO A 394 62.81 26.38 -37.43
C PRO A 394 63.65 26.20 -38.69
N GLY A 395 64.18 24.99 -38.89
CA GLY A 395 64.96 24.65 -40.08
C GLY A 395 64.13 24.70 -41.36
N THR A 396 62.91 24.12 -41.35
CA THR A 396 62.03 24.15 -42.52
C THR A 396 61.50 25.55 -42.84
N TYR A 397 61.15 26.35 -41.82
CA TYR A 397 60.72 27.73 -42.01
C TYR A 397 61.84 28.60 -42.60
N LEU A 398 63.04 28.56 -42.01
CA LEU A 398 64.19 29.32 -42.50
C LEU A 398 64.60 28.83 -43.90
N ALA A 399 64.57 27.52 -44.17
CA ALA A 399 64.83 26.99 -45.50
C ALA A 399 63.84 27.53 -46.54
N SER A 400 62.55 27.68 -46.21
CA SER A 400 61.56 28.28 -47.11
C SER A 400 61.85 29.77 -47.39
N VAL A 401 62.10 30.55 -46.33
CA VAL A 401 62.41 31.99 -46.45
C VAL A 401 63.67 32.23 -47.26
N PHE A 402 64.71 31.45 -47.02
CA PHE A 402 66.00 31.58 -47.68
C PHE A 402 66.04 30.91 -49.07
N SER A 403 65.21 29.90 -49.34
CA SER A 403 65.05 29.30 -50.67
C SER A 403 64.52 30.31 -51.70
N MET A 404 63.67 31.25 -51.26
CA MET A 404 63.16 32.33 -52.12
C MET A 404 64.23 33.36 -52.52
N THR A 405 65.37 33.43 -51.84
CA THR A 405 66.39 34.47 -52.05
C THR A 405 67.75 33.94 -52.51
N PHE A 406 68.07 32.66 -52.26
CA PHE A 406 69.40 32.10 -52.58
C PHE A 406 69.49 31.35 -53.91
N PHE A 407 68.36 30.98 -54.52
CA PHE A 407 68.34 30.35 -55.84
C PHE A 407 67.87 31.36 -56.90
N ASP A 408 68.80 32.12 -57.46
CA ASP A 408 68.54 32.91 -58.66
C ASP A 408 68.77 32.02 -59.89
N PHE A 409 67.69 31.47 -60.45
CA PHE A 409 67.72 30.77 -61.74
C PHE A 409 67.65 31.80 -62.87
N GLY A 410 68.68 32.64 -62.96
CA GLY A 410 68.92 33.48 -64.12
C GLY A 410 69.01 32.62 -65.38
N LYS A 411 68.34 33.05 -66.46
CA LYS A 411 68.39 32.34 -67.75
C LYS A 411 69.82 32.31 -68.27
N ASP A 412 70.28 31.09 -68.52
CA ASP A 412 71.56 30.68 -69.12
C ASP A 412 72.76 30.55 -68.18
N ALA A 413 72.97 29.26 -67.83
CA ALA A 413 74.21 28.60 -67.41
C ALA A 413 74.60 28.59 -65.92
N ASP A 414 74.69 27.34 -65.44
CA ASP A 414 75.18 26.77 -64.18
C ASP A 414 74.46 27.17 -62.87
N PRO A 415 73.85 26.21 -62.14
CA PRO A 415 73.33 26.47 -60.81
C PRO A 415 74.50 26.77 -59.85
N VAL A 416 74.82 28.05 -59.68
CA VAL A 416 75.84 28.49 -58.74
C VAL A 416 75.25 28.42 -57.34
N ILE A 417 75.74 27.48 -56.54
CA ILE A 417 75.46 27.46 -55.10
C ILE A 417 76.00 28.77 -54.52
N SER A 418 75.12 29.61 -53.98
CA SER A 418 75.53 30.87 -53.35
C SER A 418 76.54 30.61 -52.23
N VAL A 419 77.66 31.36 -52.24
CA VAL A 419 78.74 31.31 -51.24
C VAL A 419 78.22 31.65 -49.83
N GLU A 420 77.03 32.24 -49.73
CA GLU A 420 76.39 32.65 -48.47
C GLU A 420 75.55 31.54 -47.79
N LEU A 421 75.56 30.30 -48.31
CA LEU A 421 74.89 29.15 -47.69
C LEU A 421 75.25 28.95 -46.20
N TRP A 422 76.45 29.37 -45.78
CA TRP A 422 76.87 29.31 -44.39
C TRP A 422 76.03 30.18 -43.44
N VAL A 423 75.43 31.27 -43.94
CA VAL A 423 74.54 32.17 -43.16
C VAL A 423 73.27 31.44 -42.71
N TYR A 424 72.74 30.55 -43.55
CA TYR A 424 71.61 29.68 -43.18
C TYR A 424 71.97 28.81 -41.96
N PHE A 425 73.13 28.16 -41.95
CA PHE A 425 73.56 27.33 -40.81
C PHE A 425 73.88 28.18 -39.58
N ALA A 426 74.48 29.36 -39.76
CA ALA A 426 74.84 30.28 -38.68
C ALA A 426 73.62 30.84 -37.94
N ILE A 427 72.46 30.96 -38.60
CA ILE A 427 71.20 31.43 -37.97
C ILE A 427 70.34 30.26 -37.50
N THR A 428 70.20 29.21 -38.32
CA THR A 428 69.30 28.08 -38.04
C THR A 428 69.72 27.29 -36.81
N VAL A 429 71.02 27.03 -36.63
CA VAL A 429 71.51 26.23 -35.50
C VAL A 429 71.29 26.93 -34.15
N PRO A 430 71.66 28.21 -33.95
CA PRO A 430 71.38 28.92 -32.70
C PRO A 430 69.90 29.09 -32.40
N VAL A 431 69.08 29.39 -33.42
CA VAL A 431 67.62 29.55 -33.24
C VAL A 431 66.97 28.24 -32.82
N THR A 432 67.34 27.12 -33.47
CA THR A 432 66.86 25.79 -33.09
C THR A 432 67.33 25.41 -31.68
N ALA A 433 68.59 25.70 -31.34
CA ALA A 433 69.12 25.47 -29.99
C ALA A 433 68.38 26.28 -28.92
N LEU A 434 68.02 27.54 -29.20
CA LEU A 434 67.23 28.38 -28.30
C LEU A 434 65.82 27.82 -28.08
N ILE A 435 65.14 27.39 -29.15
CA ILE A 435 63.78 26.84 -29.07
C ILE A 435 63.76 25.51 -28.29
N VAL A 436 64.68 24.59 -28.61
CA VAL A 436 64.81 23.31 -27.90
C VAL A 436 65.27 23.55 -26.45
N GLY A 437 66.19 24.49 -26.22
CA GLY A 437 66.65 24.89 -24.89
C GLY A 437 65.53 25.47 -24.02
N ALA A 438 64.71 26.36 -24.57
CA ALA A 438 63.55 26.92 -23.88
C ALA A 438 62.50 25.85 -23.58
N TRP A 439 62.19 24.97 -24.55
CA TRP A 439 61.24 23.87 -24.35
C TRP A 439 61.71 22.89 -23.28
N THR A 440 62.98 22.44 -23.33
CA THR A 440 63.54 21.52 -22.34
C THR A 440 63.59 22.12 -20.94
N PHE A 441 63.87 23.42 -20.81
CA PHE A 441 63.84 24.13 -19.54
C PHE A 441 62.42 24.22 -18.96
N ILE A 442 61.43 24.59 -19.78
CA ILE A 442 60.03 24.68 -19.37
C ILE A 442 59.46 23.30 -19.02
N ASP A 443 59.75 22.28 -19.83
CA ASP A 443 59.28 20.91 -19.59
C ASP A 443 59.92 20.33 -18.31
N LYS A 444 61.24 20.50 -18.09
CA LYS A 444 61.88 20.08 -16.82
C LYS A 444 61.24 20.75 -15.60
N ARG A 445 61.03 22.07 -15.66
CA ARG A 445 60.42 22.82 -14.55
C ARG A 445 58.98 22.39 -14.28
N ARG A 446 58.19 22.11 -15.33
CA ARG A 446 56.82 21.58 -15.19
C ARG A 446 56.82 20.14 -14.68
N GLN A 447 57.76 19.30 -15.12
CA GLN A 447 57.87 17.91 -14.66
C GLN A 447 58.14 17.82 -13.17
N GLU A 448 58.95 18.70 -12.59
CA GLU A 448 59.23 18.69 -11.15
C GLU A 448 58.00 19.03 -10.31
N GLN A 449 57.17 19.96 -10.79
CA GLN A 449 55.91 20.30 -10.13
C GLN A 449 54.92 19.12 -10.21
N HIS A 450 54.73 18.55 -11.41
CA HIS A 450 53.82 17.41 -11.61
C HIS A 450 54.28 16.14 -10.87
N LYS A 451 55.58 15.90 -10.70
CA LYS A 451 56.08 14.75 -9.92
C LYS A 451 55.72 14.83 -8.44
N LYS A 452 55.67 16.03 -7.86
CA LYS A 452 55.26 16.23 -6.46
C LYS A 452 53.76 16.01 -6.31
N ASP A 453 52.98 16.61 -7.20
CA ASP A 453 51.53 16.46 -7.22
C ASP A 453 51.12 14.99 -7.44
N ASP A 454 51.82 14.27 -8.34
CA ASP A 454 51.63 12.83 -8.59
C ASP A 454 51.95 11.98 -7.34
N ALA A 455 53.07 12.25 -6.67
CA ALA A 455 53.50 11.48 -5.49
C ALA A 455 52.57 11.69 -4.29
N ASP A 456 52.02 12.88 -4.14
CA ASP A 456 51.02 13.18 -3.11
C ASP A 456 49.67 12.53 -3.45
N LEU A 457 49.28 12.49 -4.73
CA LEU A 457 48.09 11.79 -5.18
C LEU A 457 48.19 10.27 -4.94
N GLU A 458 49.31 9.64 -5.30
CA GLU A 458 49.55 8.21 -5.08
C GLU A 458 49.49 7.85 -3.58
N LYS A 459 50.13 8.65 -2.72
CA LYS A 459 50.06 8.45 -1.26
C LYS A 459 48.64 8.56 -0.71
N ASN A 460 47.86 9.52 -1.20
CA ASN A 460 46.48 9.71 -0.77
C ASN A 460 45.59 8.54 -1.21
N ILE A 461 45.79 8.02 -2.43
CA ILE A 461 45.07 6.86 -2.94
C ILE A 461 45.43 5.59 -2.15
N ASP A 462 46.72 5.32 -1.93
CA ASP A 462 47.18 4.14 -1.17
C ASP A 462 46.68 4.17 0.28
N LYS A 463 46.62 5.36 0.88
CA LYS A 463 46.08 5.55 2.23
C LYS A 463 44.58 5.25 2.26
N MET A 464 43.82 5.77 1.29
CA MET A 464 42.40 5.51 1.15
C MET A 464 42.10 4.02 0.92
N GLU A 465 42.87 3.33 0.07
CA GLU A 465 42.72 1.89 -0.18
C GLU A 465 42.97 1.07 1.08
N LYS A 466 44.03 1.39 1.84
CA LYS A 466 44.33 0.73 3.13
C LYS A 466 43.24 0.96 4.18
N GLU A 467 42.74 2.19 4.31
CA GLU A 467 41.67 2.51 5.26
C GLU A 467 40.37 1.77 4.91
N ILE A 468 40.00 1.69 3.63
CA ILE A 468 38.81 0.98 3.17
C ILE A 468 38.98 -0.53 3.34
N MET A 469 40.12 -1.11 2.96
CA MET A 469 40.42 -2.53 3.14
C MET A 469 40.42 -2.93 4.61
N PHE A 470 40.94 -2.06 5.48
CA PHE A 470 40.87 -2.26 6.93
C PHE A 470 39.43 -2.21 7.45
N ALA A 471 38.62 -1.26 6.99
CA ALA A 471 37.21 -1.15 7.36
C ALA A 471 36.38 -2.36 6.91
N LEU A 472 36.63 -2.86 5.69
CA LEU A 472 36.01 -4.08 5.16
C LEU A 472 36.43 -5.30 5.99
N ARG A 473 37.74 -5.53 6.19
CA ARG A 473 38.25 -6.69 6.94
C ARG A 473 37.79 -6.73 8.39
N LYS A 474 37.70 -5.57 9.05
CA LYS A 474 37.16 -5.44 10.41
C LYS A 474 35.68 -5.82 10.49
N ARG A 475 34.88 -5.48 9.46
CA ARG A 475 33.46 -5.88 9.38
C ARG A 475 33.27 -7.35 9.03
N THR A 476 34.13 -7.96 8.21
CA THR A 476 34.05 -9.39 7.86
C THR A 476 34.47 -10.30 9.02
N MET A 477 35.49 -9.92 9.80
CA MET A 477 35.98 -10.71 10.95
C MET A 477 35.02 -10.68 12.16
N SER A 478 34.11 -9.73 12.23
CA SER A 478 33.06 -9.67 13.27
C SER A 478 31.97 -10.75 13.10
N LYS A 479 31.98 -11.55 12.01
CA LYS A 479 31.01 -12.62 11.74
C LYS A 479 31.55 -14.04 11.96
N ALA A 480 32.67 -14.20 12.64
CA ALA A 480 33.08 -15.52 13.15
C ALA A 480 32.40 -15.79 14.51
N ASN A 481 31.08 -16.05 14.51
CA ASN A 481 30.38 -16.80 15.55
C ASN A 481 28.97 -17.16 15.07
N THR A 482 28.86 -18.32 14.43
CA THR A 482 27.62 -19.08 14.29
C THR A 482 27.89 -20.50 14.75
N TRP A 483 27.78 -20.72 16.06
CA TRP A 483 27.58 -22.01 16.74
C TRP A 483 28.31 -23.24 16.17
N ASN A 484 29.51 -23.55 16.70
CA ASN A 484 30.11 -24.88 16.59
C ASN A 484 29.54 -25.77 17.72
N THR A 485 28.56 -26.63 17.44
CA THR A 485 28.32 -27.81 18.29
C THR A 485 29.29 -28.91 17.86
N VAL A 486 30.34 -29.10 18.66
CA VAL A 486 31.26 -30.23 18.56
C VAL A 486 30.50 -31.49 18.97
N SER A 487 30.20 -32.38 18.03
CA SER A 487 29.96 -33.79 18.34
C SER A 487 31.32 -34.51 18.29
N PRO A 488 31.74 -35.23 19.36
CA PRO A 488 32.99 -35.98 19.30
C PRO A 488 32.84 -37.19 18.36
N PRO A 489 33.92 -37.63 17.69
CA PRO A 489 33.86 -38.77 16.76
C PRO A 489 33.65 -40.09 17.54
N PRO A 490 33.06 -41.12 16.91
CA PRO A 490 33.03 -42.45 17.51
C PRO A 490 34.47 -42.97 17.59
N LYS A 491 34.86 -43.46 18.76
CA LYS A 491 36.15 -44.13 18.93
C LYS A 491 36.12 -45.51 18.25
N PRO A 492 37.28 -45.96 17.71
CA PRO A 492 37.41 -47.21 16.97
C PRO A 492 37.17 -48.46 17.83
#